data_AF-A0A0F5LJY2-F1
#
_entry.id   AF-A0A0F5LJY2-F1
#
_cell.length_a   1.000
_cell.length_b   1.000
_cell.length_c   1.000
_cell.angle_alpha   90.00
_cell.angle_beta   90.00
_cell.angle_gamma   90.00
#
_symmetry.space_group_name_H-M   'P 1'
#
loop_
_entity.id
_entity.type
_entity.pdbx_description
1 polymer ?
#
loop_
_entity_poly.entity_id
_entity_poly.type
_entity_poly.pdbx_seq_one_letter_code
_entity_poly.pdbx_strand_id
1 'polypeptide(L)'
;MVDYEFEKTDPAAINRALASSLDPVPHITKSAIRIDGKYVGILTVEPHANAPIIALKMLGQDVKEGCIYYRYVGETRTIKPGELRHLSPYASSGPSPNSQDA
;
A
#
# COMPACT_ATOMS: atom_id res chain seq x y z
N MET A 1 -11.62 -9.96 -31.42
CA MET A 1 -10.87 -10.94 -30.61
C MET A 1 -11.03 -10.53 -29.16
N VAL A 2 -11.46 -11.44 -28.28
CA VAL A 2 -11.59 -11.14 -26.84
C VAL A 2 -10.20 -11.20 -26.21
N ASP A 3 -9.84 -10.16 -25.47
CA ASP A 3 -8.58 -10.08 -24.73
C ASP A 3 -8.75 -10.76 -23.36
N TYR A 4 -7.94 -11.79 -23.10
CA TYR A 4 -7.94 -12.57 -21.86
C TYR A 4 -6.66 -12.34 -21.03
N GLU A 5 -5.81 -11.36 -21.39
CA GLU A 5 -4.52 -11.13 -20.73
C GLU A 5 -4.71 -10.83 -19.23
N PHE A 6 -5.72 -10.05 -18.88
CA PHE A 6 -6.05 -9.78 -17.47
C PHE A 6 -6.40 -11.06 -16.69
N GLU A 7 -7.21 -11.95 -17.27
CA GLU A 7 -7.63 -13.20 -16.64
C GLU A 7 -6.45 -14.15 -16.43
N LYS A 8 -5.57 -14.24 -17.43
CA LYS A 8 -4.36 -15.06 -17.42
C LYS A 8 -3.23 -14.52 -16.55
N THR A 9 -3.26 -13.23 -16.18
CA THR A 9 -2.22 -12.61 -15.35
C THR A 9 -2.12 -13.33 -14.00
N ASP A 10 -0.96 -13.87 -13.68
CA ASP A 10 -0.70 -14.55 -12.41
C ASP A 10 -0.82 -13.57 -11.23
N PRO A 11 -1.75 -13.76 -10.28
CA PRO A 11 -1.86 -12.92 -9.08
C PRO A 11 -0.56 -12.85 -8.27
N ALA A 12 0.24 -13.93 -8.26
CA ALA A 12 1.53 -13.94 -7.57
C ALA A 12 2.55 -13.02 -8.25
N ALA A 13 2.49 -12.83 -9.57
CA ALA A 13 3.30 -11.85 -10.27
C ALA A 13 2.96 -10.41 -9.85
N ILE A 14 1.68 -10.10 -9.69
CA ILE A 14 1.23 -8.79 -9.20
C ILE A 14 1.70 -8.57 -7.77
N ASN A 15 1.49 -9.55 -6.88
CA ASN A 15 1.93 -9.47 -5.49
C ASN A 15 3.45 -9.30 -5.36
N ARG A 16 4.24 -10.01 -6.18
CA ARG A 16 5.70 -9.81 -6.22
C ARG A 16 6.08 -8.40 -6.65
N ALA A 17 5.42 -7.85 -7.66
CA ALA A 17 5.68 -6.48 -8.11
C ALA A 17 5.39 -5.47 -6.99
N LEU A 18 4.23 -5.57 -6.33
CA LEU A 18 3.85 -4.71 -5.22
C LEU A 18 4.80 -4.86 -4.02
N ALA A 19 5.06 -6.09 -3.59
CA ALA A 19 5.94 -6.38 -2.45
C ALA A 19 7.39 -5.93 -2.69
N SER A 20 7.80 -5.81 -3.95
CA SER A 20 9.16 -5.36 -4.26
C SER A 20 9.37 -3.87 -3.96
N SER A 21 8.32 -3.04 -4.05
CA SER A 21 8.48 -1.59 -4.06
C SER A 21 7.60 -0.83 -3.06
N LEU A 22 6.56 -1.45 -2.50
CA LEU A 22 5.61 -0.78 -1.61
C LEU A 22 5.77 -1.27 -0.17
N ASP A 23 5.79 -0.33 0.77
CA ASP A 23 5.71 -0.64 2.20
C ASP A 23 4.61 0.20 2.89
N PRO A 24 3.66 -0.44 3.61
CA PRO A 24 3.43 -1.88 3.66
C PRO A 24 2.88 -2.40 2.32
N VAL A 25 2.93 -3.72 2.10
CA VAL A 25 2.42 -4.31 0.86
C VAL A 25 0.88 -4.28 0.85
N PRO A 26 0.22 -3.62 -0.12
CA PRO A 26 -1.23 -3.62 -0.21
C PRO A 26 -1.77 -5.03 -0.44
N HIS A 27 -2.88 -5.35 0.21
CA HIS A 27 -3.65 -6.55 -0.11
C HIS A 27 -4.56 -6.27 -1.30
N ILE A 28 -4.44 -7.10 -2.34
CA ILE A 28 -5.20 -6.97 -3.57
C ILE A 28 -5.94 -8.26 -3.91
N THR A 29 -7.16 -8.13 -4.40
CA THR A 29 -7.95 -9.24 -4.93
C THR A 29 -8.24 -9.01 -6.40
N LYS A 30 -7.98 -10.02 -7.23
CA LYS A 30 -8.29 -10.00 -8.67
C LYS A 30 -9.62 -10.69 -8.94
N SER A 31 -10.50 -10.05 -9.68
CA SER A 31 -11.75 -10.65 -10.18
C SER A 31 -12.07 -10.14 -11.59
N ALA A 32 -13.03 -10.76 -12.27
CA ALA A 32 -13.50 -10.30 -13.57
C ALA A 32 -15.02 -10.46 -13.67
N ILE A 33 -15.68 -9.53 -14.36
CA ILE A 33 -17.12 -9.57 -14.63
C ILE A 33 -17.39 -9.47 -16.13
N ARG A 34 -18.56 -9.94 -16.56
CA ARG A 34 -19.03 -9.76 -17.94
C ARG A 34 -20.10 -8.68 -18.01
N ILE A 35 -19.88 -7.68 -18.87
CA ILE A 35 -20.83 -6.60 -19.15
C ILE A 35 -21.03 -6.54 -20.65
N ASP A 36 -22.27 -6.72 -21.13
CA ASP A 36 -22.62 -6.67 -22.56
C ASP A 36 -21.69 -7.53 -23.44
N GLY A 37 -21.45 -8.77 -23.01
CA GLY A 37 -20.56 -9.71 -23.69
C GLY A 37 -19.06 -9.41 -23.59
N LYS A 38 -18.65 -8.27 -23.01
CA LYS A 38 -17.24 -7.90 -22.78
C LYS A 38 -16.76 -8.31 -21.39
N TYR A 39 -15.49 -8.69 -21.28
CA TYR A 39 -14.83 -8.95 -20.00
C TYR A 39 -14.24 -7.67 -19.42
N VAL A 40 -14.50 -7.42 -18.15
CA VAL A 40 -13.93 -6.30 -17.38
C VAL A 40 -13.16 -6.87 -16.21
N GLY A 41 -11.85 -6.61 -16.17
CA GLY A 41 -10.98 -6.96 -15.06
C GLY A 41 -11.11 -5.99 -13.90
N ILE A 42 -11.10 -6.50 -12.67
CA ILE A 42 -11.21 -5.73 -11.43
C ILE A 42 -10.05 -6.11 -10.52
N LEU A 43 -9.26 -5.12 -10.11
CA LEU A 43 -8.32 -5.22 -9.01
C LEU A 43 -8.88 -4.43 -7.83
N THR A 44 -9.34 -5.15 -6.81
CA THR A 44 -9.81 -4.55 -5.57
C THR A 44 -8.64 -4.37 -4.63
N VAL A 45 -8.42 -3.15 -4.13
CA VAL A 45 -7.39 -2.85 -3.13
C VAL A 45 -8.08 -2.65 -1.80
N GLU A 46 -7.72 -3.43 -0.79
CA GLU A 46 -8.29 -3.31 0.54
C GLU A 46 -7.61 -2.21 1.35
N PRO A 47 -8.35 -1.48 2.21
CA PRO A 47 -7.75 -0.55 3.16
C PRO A 47 -6.71 -1.27 4.02
N HIS A 48 -5.48 -0.77 4.00
CA HIS A 48 -4.39 -1.39 4.75
C HIS A 48 -4.38 -0.86 6.20
N ALA A 49 -4.37 -1.75 7.19
CA ALA A 49 -4.40 -1.40 8.62
C ALA A 49 -3.26 -0.45 9.03
N ASN A 50 -2.08 -0.65 8.43
CA ASN A 50 -0.91 0.18 8.67
C ASN A 50 -0.72 1.28 7.61
N ALA A 51 -1.78 1.86 7.05
CA ALA A 51 -1.63 3.01 6.13
C ALA A 51 -0.82 4.16 6.79
N PRO A 52 -0.09 4.99 6.02
CA PRO A 52 -0.04 5.03 4.55
C PRO A 52 0.90 3.99 3.92
N ILE A 53 0.65 3.68 2.64
CA ILE A 53 1.55 2.90 1.78
C ILE A 53 2.45 3.85 1.00
N ILE A 54 3.75 3.58 1.02
CA ILE A 54 4.77 4.38 0.34
C ILE A 54 5.52 3.50 -0.66
N ALA A 55 5.81 4.05 -1.83
CA ALA A 55 6.77 3.46 -2.76
C ALA A 55 8.19 3.72 -2.25
N LEU A 56 8.87 2.69 -1.76
CA LEU A 56 10.27 2.73 -1.30
C LEU A 56 11.28 2.76 -2.45
N LYS A 57 10.83 2.42 -3.66
CA LYS A 57 11.60 2.53 -4.90
C LYS A 57 10.64 2.65 -6.07
N MET A 58 11.16 2.99 -7.24
CA MET A 58 10.36 3.06 -8.46
C MET A 58 9.71 1.70 -8.77
N LEU A 59 8.41 1.71 -9.07
CA LEU A 59 7.66 0.55 -9.54
C LEU A 59 7.28 0.78 -11.00
N GLY A 60 7.87 -0.02 -11.90
CA GLY A 60 7.75 0.19 -13.33
C GLY A 60 8.36 1.53 -13.76
N GLN A 61 7.69 2.26 -14.65
CA GLN A 61 8.07 3.62 -15.06
C GLN A 61 7.13 4.69 -14.48
N ASP A 62 5.99 4.28 -13.92
CA ASP A 62 4.87 5.18 -13.62
C ASP A 62 4.81 5.57 -12.15
N VAL A 63 5.25 4.69 -11.23
CA VAL A 63 5.18 4.94 -9.79
C VAL A 63 6.58 5.27 -9.29
N LYS A 64 6.80 6.55 -8.97
CA LYS A 64 8.07 7.04 -8.40
C LYS A 64 8.17 6.73 -6.92
N GLU A 65 9.40 6.66 -6.43
CA GLU A 65 9.70 6.61 -5.01
C GLU A 65 9.09 7.83 -4.29
N GLY A 66 8.42 7.56 -3.17
CA GLY A 66 7.76 8.56 -2.35
C GLY A 66 8.51 8.79 -1.04
N CYS A 67 8.41 10.01 -0.51
CA CYS A 67 8.86 10.34 0.84
C CYS A 67 7.81 11.18 1.56
N ILE A 68 7.75 11.03 2.88
CA ILE A 68 6.89 11.85 3.74
C ILE A 68 7.80 12.77 4.55
N TYR A 69 7.61 14.09 4.40
CA TYR A 69 8.29 15.07 5.24
C TYR A 69 7.55 15.25 6.56
N TYR A 70 8.30 15.26 7.66
CA TYR A 70 7.80 15.47 9.01
C TYR A 70 8.55 16.62 9.68
N ARG A 71 7.82 17.41 10.47
CA ARG A 71 8.36 18.54 11.22
C ARG A 71 8.81 18.05 12.60
N TYR A 72 10.12 17.96 12.78
CA TYR A 72 10.74 17.77 14.09
C TYR A 72 10.98 19.12 14.74
N VAL A 73 11.36 19.11 16.01
CA VAL A 73 11.74 20.34 16.72
C VAL A 73 12.94 20.96 16.00
N GLY A 74 12.73 22.14 15.42
CA GLY A 74 13.78 22.91 14.73
C GLY A 74 14.03 22.57 13.26
N GLU A 75 13.51 21.46 12.72
CA GLU A 75 13.78 21.06 11.32
C GLU A 75 12.62 20.31 10.64
N THR A 76 12.56 20.41 9.31
CA THR A 76 11.71 19.53 8.48
C THR A 76 12.62 18.57 7.73
N ARG A 77 12.36 17.27 7.86
CA ARG A 77 13.11 16.22 7.15
C ARG A 77 12.21 15.03 6.85
N THR A 78 12.69 14.09 6.04
CA THR A 78 11.96 12.83 5.79
C THR A 78 11.75 12.07 7.09
N ILE A 79 10.53 11.58 7.30
CA ILE A 79 10.20 10.74 8.45
C ILE A 79 10.94 9.41 8.37
N LYS A 80 11.39 8.89 9.51
CA LYS A 80 11.96 7.54 9.55
C LYS A 80 10.85 6.50 9.31
N PRO A 81 11.10 5.41 8.55
CA PRO A 81 10.08 4.39 8.31
C PRO A 81 9.41 3.84 9.57
N GLY A 82 10.18 3.65 10.66
CA GLY A 82 9.65 3.19 11.95
C GLY A 82 8.79 4.22 12.70
N GLU A 83 8.98 5.52 12.45
CA GLU A 83 8.21 6.58 13.12
C GLU A 83 6.86 6.80 12.44
N LEU A 84 6.79 6.56 11.14
CA LEU A 84 5.55 6.69 10.36
C LEU A 84 4.41 5.84 10.93
N ARG A 85 4.72 4.64 11.43
CA ARG A 85 3.72 3.72 12.00
C ARG A 85 3.02 4.29 13.24
N HIS A 86 3.70 5.14 14.00
CA HIS A 86 3.13 5.78 15.18
C HIS A 86 2.21 6.97 14.86
N LEU A 87 2.23 7.47 13.62
CA LEU A 87 1.39 8.59 13.19
C LEU A 87 0.04 8.16 12.60
N SER A 88 -0.15 6.86 12.31
CA SER A 88 -1.38 6.40 11.68
C SER A 88 -2.55 6.49 12.68
N PRO A 89 -3.67 7.17 12.35
CA PRO A 89 -4.85 7.21 13.21
C PRO A 89 -5.48 5.82 13.42
N TYR A 90 -5.08 4.82 12.62
CA TYR A 90 -5.48 3.42 12.79
C TYR A 90 -4.59 2.64 13.78
N ALA A 91 -3.45 3.18 14.22
CA ALA A 91 -2.59 2.59 15.25
C ALA A 91 -3.14 2.79 16.68
N SER A 92 -4.17 3.62 16.85
CA SER A 92 -4.74 4.02 18.14
C SER A 92 -5.66 2.98 18.80
N SER A 93 -5.82 1.78 18.22
CA SER A 93 -6.57 0.67 18.84
C SER A 93 -5.69 -0.32 19.62
N GLY A 94 -4.38 -0.08 19.71
CA GLY A 94 -3.47 -0.79 20.62
C GLY A 94 -3.33 -0.07 21.97
N PRO A 95 -3.12 -0.79 23.09
CA PRO A 95 -3.05 -0.18 24.41
C PRO A 95 -1.90 0.84 24.48
N SER A 96 -2.20 2.02 25.01
CA SER A 96 -1.24 3.11 25.23
C SER A 96 -0.09 2.61 26.12
N PRO A 97 1.19 2.75 25.70
CA PRO A 97 2.31 2.14 26.41
C PRO A 97 2.76 2.86 27.68
N ASN A 98 2.01 3.82 28.23
CA ASN A 98 2.36 4.46 29.51
C ASN A 98 1.12 4.67 30.40
N SER A 99 0.82 3.65 31.21
CA SER A 99 0.07 3.77 32.47
C SER A 99 0.80 3.01 33.59
N GLN A 100 2.13 3.12 33.60
CA GLN A 100 2.95 2.84 34.77
C GLN A 100 3.80 4.07 35.00
N ASP A 101 3.20 5.03 35.72
CA ASP A 101 3.87 5.82 36.74
C ASP A 101 2.74 6.36 37.62
N ALA A 102 2.60 5.72 38.78
CA ALA A 102 1.74 6.09 39.89
C ALA A 102 2.37 7.21 40.72
#